data_AF-A0A4Q3EGR6-F1
#
_entry.id   AF-A0A4Q3EGR6-F1
#
_cell.length_a   1.000
_cell.length_b   1.000
_cell.length_c   1.000
_cell.angle_alpha   90.00
_cell.angle_beta   90.00
_cell.angle_gamma   90.00
#
_symmetry.space_group_name_H-M   'P 1'
#
loop_
_entity.id
_entity.type
_entity.pdbx_description
1 polymer ?
#
loop_
_entity_poly.entity_id
_entity_poly.type
_entity_poly.pdbx_seq_one_letter_code
_entity_poly.pdbx_strand_id
1 'polypeptide(L)'
;MINQNQFQPEKQTPATLTLKDIMLQKYLALYAYGFVETWSDLRKYNYFDGDSKGNNPYLGTFFFPASFYADNGGKPIQRYRPRYNSEYIWNLEALKKIGGDQPNYHTFKMWFSQP
;
A
#
# COMPACT_ATOMS: atom_id res chain seq x y z
N MET A 1 -8.68 7.29 39.04
CA MET A 1 -9.90 7.25 38.22
C MET A 1 -9.50 7.56 36.79
N ILE A 2 -9.62 6.59 35.88
CA ILE A 2 -9.31 6.80 34.46
C ILE A 2 -10.44 7.68 33.91
N ASN A 3 -10.08 8.83 33.34
CA ASN A 3 -11.03 9.77 32.74
C ASN A 3 -11.72 9.08 31.55
N GLN A 4 -12.98 8.68 31.71
CA GLN A 4 -13.74 7.95 30.69
C GLN A 4 -14.06 8.81 29.44
N ASN A 5 -13.67 10.09 29.45
CA ASN A 5 -13.86 11.02 28.34
C ASN A 5 -12.70 11.01 27.31
N GLN A 6 -11.77 10.06 27.39
CA GLN A 6 -10.61 10.01 26.48
C GLN A 6 -10.69 8.87 25.43
N PHE A 7 -11.77 8.09 25.43
CA PHE A 7 -11.96 6.99 24.47
C PHE A 7 -13.43 6.87 24.05
N GLN A 8 -13.99 7.94 23.50
CA GLN A 8 -15.17 7.82 22.67
C GLN A 8 -14.68 7.79 21.21
N PRO A 9 -14.87 6.70 20.45
CA PRO A 9 -14.76 6.81 19.01
C PRO A 9 -15.87 7.77 18.59
N GLU A 10 -15.53 9.04 18.36
CA GLU A 10 -16.51 10.03 17.90
C GLU A 10 -17.12 9.48 16.62
N LYS A 11 -18.38 9.04 16.71
CA LYS A 11 -19.16 8.61 15.57
C LYS A 11 -19.26 9.81 14.63
N GLN A 12 -18.45 9.79 13.57
CA GLN A 12 -18.42 10.87 12.59
C GLN A 12 -19.81 11.06 11.97
N THR A 13 -20.22 12.31 11.80
CA THR A 13 -21.42 12.64 11.04
C THR A 13 -21.08 12.60 9.55
N PRO A 14 -22.07 12.44 8.65
CA PRO A 14 -21.80 12.52 7.21
C PRO A 14 -21.09 13.82 6.78
N ALA A 15 -21.33 14.92 7.50
CA ALA A 15 -20.72 16.23 7.22
C ALA A 15 -19.26 16.35 7.67
N THR A 16 -18.80 15.51 8.60
CA THR A 16 -17.44 15.56 9.16
C THR A 16 -16.58 14.36 8.75
N LEU A 17 -17.17 13.35 8.10
CA LEU A 17 -16.50 12.14 7.65
C LEU A 17 -15.40 12.46 6.64
N THR A 18 -14.17 12.11 6.98
CA THR A 18 -13.02 12.27 6.09
C THR A 18 -12.66 10.97 5.38
N LEU A 19 -11.86 11.08 4.31
CA LEU A 19 -11.29 9.90 3.66
C LEU A 19 -10.40 9.08 4.63
N LYS A 20 -9.68 9.74 5.53
CA LYS A 20 -8.88 9.08 6.56
C LYS A 20 -9.76 8.20 7.46
N ASP A 21 -10.90 8.72 7.91
CA ASP A 21 -11.85 7.96 8.72
C ASP A 21 -12.33 6.70 7.99
N ILE A 22 -12.74 6.85 6.74
CA ILE A 22 -13.24 5.74 5.90
C ILE A 22 -12.15 4.68 5.71
N MET A 23 -10.96 5.08 5.28
CA MET A 23 -9.89 4.15 4.91
C MET A 23 -9.28 3.44 6.11
N LEU A 24 -9.21 4.08 7.28
CA LEU A 24 -8.74 3.44 8.51
C LEU A 24 -9.78 2.45 9.06
N GLN A 25 -11.08 2.78 9.00
CA GLN A 25 -12.13 1.82 9.35
C GLN A 25 -12.14 0.62 8.38
N LYS A 26 -11.94 0.85 7.08
CA LYS A 26 -11.77 -0.23 6.09
C LYS A 26 -10.58 -1.12 6.43
N TYR A 27 -9.43 -0.53 6.78
CA TYR A 27 -8.22 -1.27 7.17
C TYR A 27 -8.48 -2.22 8.36
N LEU A 28 -9.14 -1.71 9.40
CA LEU A 28 -9.49 -2.50 10.59
C LEU A 28 -10.50 -3.59 10.28
N ALA A 29 -11.53 -3.26 9.50
CA ALA A 29 -12.56 -4.23 9.10
C ALA A 29 -11.98 -5.41 8.32
N LEU A 30 -10.94 -5.17 7.50
CA LEU A 30 -10.25 -6.16 6.68
C LEU A 30 -9.12 -6.92 7.40
N TYR A 31 -8.88 -6.65 8.69
CA TYR A 31 -7.82 -7.30 9.43
C TYR A 31 -7.98 -8.83 9.43
N ALA A 32 -6.85 -9.55 9.32
CA ALA A 32 -6.73 -11.01 9.22
C ALA A 32 -7.18 -11.70 7.92
N TYR A 33 -8.05 -11.11 7.08
CA TYR A 33 -8.53 -11.77 5.86
C TYR A 33 -8.41 -10.94 4.57
N GLY A 34 -8.44 -9.61 4.66
CA GLY A 34 -8.43 -8.71 3.50
C GLY A 34 -7.05 -8.15 3.14
N PHE A 35 -5.97 -8.86 3.42
CA PHE A 35 -4.59 -8.36 3.27
C PHE A 35 -4.24 -7.89 1.85
N VAL A 36 -4.75 -8.56 0.81
CA VAL A 36 -4.52 -8.14 -0.59
C VAL A 36 -5.24 -6.83 -0.92
N GLU A 37 -6.45 -6.65 -0.41
CA GLU A 37 -7.23 -5.43 -0.62
C GLU A 37 -6.61 -4.26 0.15
N THR A 38 -6.29 -4.47 1.43
CA THR A 38 -5.57 -3.51 2.27
C THR A 38 -4.26 -3.06 1.62
N TRP A 39 -3.48 -3.99 1.04
CA TRP A 39 -2.24 -3.62 0.35
C TRP A 39 -2.48 -2.88 -0.98
N SER A 40 -3.60 -3.14 -1.65
CA SER A 40 -3.99 -2.39 -2.85
C SER A 40 -4.39 -0.96 -2.50
N ASP A 41 -5.14 -0.76 -1.41
CA ASP A 41 -5.48 0.58 -0.90
C ASP A 41 -4.25 1.37 -0.49
N LEU A 42 -3.32 0.77 0.26
CA LEU A 42 -2.06 1.42 0.63
C LEU A 42 -1.30 1.89 -0.61
N ARG A 43 -1.15 1.03 -1.63
CA ARG A 43 -0.42 1.39 -2.86
C ARG A 43 -1.13 2.45 -3.70
N LYS A 44 -2.47 2.49 -3.70
CA LYS A 44 -3.26 3.53 -4.38
C LYS A 44 -2.87 4.94 -3.91
N TYR A 45 -2.63 5.12 -2.62
CA TYR A 45 -2.21 6.40 -2.02
C TYR A 45 -0.71 6.51 -1.80
N ASN A 46 0.09 5.69 -2.50
CA ASN A 46 1.55 5.65 -2.34
C ASN A 46 1.96 5.53 -0.86
N TYR A 47 1.29 4.62 -0.14
CA TYR A 47 1.40 4.46 1.31
C TYR A 47 0.96 5.72 2.05
N PHE A 48 1.92 6.50 2.56
CA PHE A 48 1.65 7.75 3.28
C PHE A 48 2.15 8.98 2.51
N ASP A 49 2.57 8.84 1.24
CA ASP A 49 2.98 9.99 0.43
C ASP A 49 1.76 10.74 -0.14
N GLY A 50 0.66 10.02 -0.38
CA GLY A 50 -0.58 10.54 -0.96
C GLY A 50 -0.70 10.33 -2.47
N ASP A 51 -1.87 10.67 -3.03
CA ASP A 51 -2.12 10.66 -4.47
C ASP A 51 -1.93 12.05 -5.12
N SER A 52 -2.03 12.12 -6.45
CA SER A 52 -1.91 13.37 -7.22
C SER A 52 -3.03 14.38 -6.94
N LYS A 53 -4.08 13.98 -6.22
CA LYS A 53 -5.23 14.82 -5.85
C LYS A 53 -5.10 15.36 -4.41
N GLY A 54 -3.98 15.06 -3.73
CA GLY A 54 -3.73 15.48 -2.35
C GLY A 54 -4.39 14.59 -1.30
N ASN A 55 -4.96 13.45 -1.68
CA ASN A 55 -5.52 12.50 -0.71
C ASN A 55 -4.40 11.73 -0.02
N ASN A 56 -4.40 11.71 1.31
CA ASN A 56 -3.41 10.96 2.08
C ASN A 56 -4.02 10.37 3.37
N PRO A 57 -4.84 9.31 3.25
CA PRO A 57 -5.55 8.74 4.39
C PRO A 57 -4.62 8.09 5.43
N TYR A 58 -3.38 7.75 5.07
CA TYR A 58 -2.46 7.00 5.94
C TYR A 58 -1.36 7.86 6.56
N LEU A 59 -1.37 9.18 6.33
CA LEU A 59 -0.42 10.11 6.94
C LEU A 59 -0.47 10.00 8.47
N GLY A 60 0.70 9.72 9.05
CA GLY A 60 0.88 9.59 10.50
C GLY A 60 0.32 8.30 11.12
N THR A 61 -0.12 7.33 10.31
CA THR A 61 -0.67 6.05 10.81
C THR A 61 0.03 4.82 10.24
N PHE A 62 0.56 4.90 9.02
CA PHE A 62 1.38 3.85 8.43
C PHE A 62 2.85 4.27 8.41
N PHE A 63 3.75 3.36 8.75
CA PHE A 63 5.18 3.62 8.79
C PHE A 63 5.94 2.48 8.12
N PHE A 64 6.95 2.82 7.34
CA PHE A 64 7.89 1.83 6.81
C PHE A 64 8.85 1.35 7.89
N PRO A 65 9.44 0.15 7.73
CA PRO A 65 10.60 -0.23 8.52
C PRO A 65 11.75 0.77 8.33
N ALA A 66 12.67 0.81 9.29
CA ALA A 66 13.83 1.72 9.24
C ALA A 66 14.74 1.51 8.03
N SER A 67 14.72 0.30 7.45
CA SER A 67 15.44 -0.02 6.22
C SER A 67 14.65 -0.99 5.36
N PHE A 68 14.92 -0.96 4.06
CA PHE A 68 14.45 -1.96 3.11
C PHE A 68 15.59 -2.90 2.72
N TYR A 69 15.23 -4.04 2.13
CA TYR A 69 16.20 -4.94 1.51
C TYR A 69 16.97 -4.21 0.40
N ALA A 70 18.23 -4.61 0.14
CA ALA A 70 19.12 -3.88 -0.78
C ALA A 70 18.51 -3.68 -2.18
N ASP A 71 17.90 -4.73 -2.75
CA ASP A 71 17.28 -4.70 -4.08
C ASP A 71 16.10 -3.73 -4.19
N ASN A 72 15.53 -3.28 -3.08
CA ASN A 72 14.48 -2.27 -3.10
C ASN A 72 15.02 -0.88 -3.47
N GLY A 73 16.32 -0.63 -3.31
CA GLY A 73 16.91 0.69 -3.58
C GLY A 73 16.24 1.82 -2.80
N GLY A 74 15.83 1.55 -1.55
CA GLY A 74 15.12 2.51 -0.69
C GLY A 74 13.62 2.68 -1.00
N LYS A 75 13.06 1.93 -1.96
CA LYS A 75 11.65 2.07 -2.39
C LYS A 75 10.75 0.99 -1.79
N PRO A 76 9.49 1.30 -1.46
CA PRO A 76 8.56 0.30 -0.97
C PRO A 76 8.14 -0.68 -2.08
N ILE A 77 7.68 -1.86 -1.68
CA ILE A 77 7.21 -2.90 -2.60
C ILE A 77 5.87 -2.47 -3.22
N GLN A 78 5.77 -2.52 -4.54
CA GLN A 78 4.59 -2.13 -5.30
C GLN A 78 3.89 -3.30 -5.99
N ARG A 79 4.55 -4.46 -6.15
CA ARG A 79 3.99 -5.63 -6.85
C ARG A 79 4.69 -6.93 -6.49
N TYR A 80 4.03 -8.05 -6.75
CA TYR A 80 4.67 -9.36 -6.72
C TYR A 80 5.52 -9.59 -7.97
N ARG A 81 6.59 -10.37 -7.81
CA ARG A 81 7.37 -10.87 -8.95
C ARG A 81 6.62 -12.01 -9.63
N PRO A 82 6.74 -12.15 -10.97
CA PRO A 82 6.22 -13.30 -11.66
C PRO A 82 6.95 -14.58 -11.22
N ARG A 83 6.32 -15.73 -11.42
CA ARG A 83 6.85 -17.00 -10.90
C ARG A 83 8.11 -17.42 -11.63
N TYR A 84 9.17 -17.74 -10.88
CA TYR A 84 10.47 -18.14 -11.43
C TYR A 84 10.39 -19.31 -12.40
N ASN A 85 9.84 -20.45 -11.95
CA ASN A 85 9.82 -21.70 -12.72
C ASN A 85 8.96 -21.64 -14.01
N SER A 86 8.13 -20.61 -14.19
CA SER A 86 7.37 -20.40 -15.43
C SER A 86 7.99 -19.28 -16.25
N GLU A 87 8.02 -18.06 -15.73
CA GLU A 87 8.33 -16.88 -16.53
C GLU A 87 9.81 -16.77 -16.86
N TYR A 88 10.69 -17.09 -15.92
CA TYR A 88 12.12 -16.87 -16.09
C TYR A 88 12.77 -17.98 -16.92
N ILE A 89 12.13 -19.15 -16.99
CA ILE A 89 12.61 -20.30 -17.78
C ILE A 89 11.96 -20.32 -19.16
N TRP A 90 10.64 -20.08 -19.25
CA TRP A 90 9.87 -20.34 -20.46
C TRP A 90 9.43 -19.06 -21.20
N ASN A 91 9.53 -17.89 -20.59
CA ASN A 91 8.97 -16.65 -21.15
C ASN A 91 9.83 -15.40 -20.87
N LEU A 92 11.16 -15.59 -20.77
CA LEU A 92 12.09 -14.53 -20.37
C LEU A 92 12.02 -13.30 -21.29
N GLU A 93 11.85 -13.50 -22.60
CA GLU A 93 11.78 -12.40 -23.56
C GLU A 93 10.56 -11.50 -23.36
N ALA A 94 9.40 -12.06 -22.95
CA ALA A 94 8.25 -11.24 -22.60
C ALA A 94 8.46 -10.57 -21.23
N LEU A 95 9.07 -11.27 -20.28
CA LEU A 95 9.37 -10.76 -18.95
C LEU A 95 10.29 -9.52 -19.00
N LYS A 96 11.32 -9.54 -19.86
CA LYS A 96 12.22 -8.40 -20.09
C LYS A 96 11.49 -7.15 -20.57
N LYS A 97 10.42 -7.30 -21.38
CA LYS A 97 9.64 -6.14 -21.89
C LYS A 97 8.98 -5.34 -20.78
N ILE A 98 8.67 -5.97 -19.66
CA ILE A 98 8.11 -5.30 -18.47
C ILE A 98 9.16 -5.03 -17.40
N GLY A 99 10.45 -5.30 -17.68
CA GLY A 99 11.56 -5.20 -16.73
C GLY A 99 11.49 -6.22 -15.58
N GLY A 100 10.78 -7.34 -15.78
CA GLY A 100 10.57 -8.36 -14.74
C GLY A 100 11.84 -9.14 -14.38
N ASP A 101 12.88 -9.06 -15.21
CA ASP A 101 14.22 -9.59 -14.95
C ASP A 101 15.04 -8.72 -13.99
N GLN A 102 14.62 -7.47 -13.73
CA GLN A 102 15.36 -6.55 -12.88
C GLN A 102 15.22 -6.90 -11.38
N PRO A 103 16.29 -6.75 -10.59
CA PRO A 103 16.27 -7.05 -9.14
C PRO A 103 15.27 -6.16 -8.38
N ASN A 104 15.03 -4.94 -8.83
CA ASN A 104 14.09 -4.03 -8.18
C ASN A 104 12.67 -4.09 -8.74
N TYR A 105 12.32 -5.04 -9.61
CA TYR A 105 11.00 -5.11 -10.29
C TYR A 105 9.81 -5.01 -9.32
N HIS A 106 9.95 -5.57 -8.12
CA HIS A 106 8.92 -5.54 -7.08
C HIS A 106 8.61 -4.13 -6.57
N THR A 107 9.43 -3.12 -6.87
CA THR A 107 9.22 -1.69 -6.51
C THR A 107 8.55 -0.87 -7.61
N PHE A 108 8.31 -1.44 -8.79
CA PHE A 108 7.71 -0.70 -9.90
C PHE A 108 6.21 -0.43 -9.61
N LYS A 109 5.76 0.83 -9.69
CA LYS A 109 4.35 1.19 -9.45
C LYS A 109 3.40 0.50 -10.43
N MET A 110 2.30 -0.04 -9.94
CA MET A 110 1.26 -0.63 -10.80
C MET A 110 0.56 0.45 -11.63
N TRP A 111 -0.04 0.08 -12.76
CA TRP A 111 -0.76 1.02 -13.63
C TRP A 111 -1.78 1.89 -12.85
N PHE A 112 -2.53 1.29 -11.91
CA PHE A 112 -3.54 2.02 -11.12
C PHE A 112 -2.95 2.95 -10.05
N SER A 113 -1.65 2.87 -9.75
CA SER A 113 -0.96 3.72 -8.77
C SER A 113 0.02 4.71 -9.40
N GLN A 114 0.03 4.80 -10.73
CA GLN A 114 0.73 5.84 -11.47
C GLN A 114 -0.10 7.15 -11.51
N PRO A 115 0.55 8.32 -11.66
CA PRO A 115 -0.13 9.61 -11.76
C PRO A 115 -1.16 9.68 -12.88
#